data_AF-A0A3D1IN29-F1
#
_entry.id   AF-A0A3D1IN29-F1
#
_cell.length_a   1.000
_cell.length_b   1.000
_cell.length_c   1.000
_cell.angle_alpha   90.00
_cell.angle_beta   90.00
_cell.angle_gamma   90.00
#
_symmetry.space_group_name_H-M   'P 1'
#
loop_
_entity.id
_entity.type
_entity.pdbx_description
1 polymer ?
#
loop_
_entity_poly.entity_id
_entity_poly.type
_entity_poly.pdbx_seq_one_letter_code
_entity_poly.pdbx_strand_id
1 'polypeptide(L)'
;GEDLSPLLESPKAKRQSPAMLVHTGKLYGSATEKIPTADDPALYHGPGIPWYVMLAEGRYKYVRNLIEGEMEELYDLNKDPEELNNLALKPRHAKRLAGLRAKATEELRRTKAPFVETMPKPSTLK
;
A
#
# COMPACT_ATOMS: atom_id res chain seq x y z
N GLY A 1 -4.58 11.12 -7.34
CA GLY A 1 -3.96 11.89 -6.24
C GLY A 1 -5.04 12.57 -5.42
N GLU A 2 -4.77 12.88 -4.15
CA GLU A 2 -5.70 13.61 -3.27
C GLU A 2 -5.56 15.11 -3.47
N ASP A 3 -6.69 15.82 -3.53
CA ASP A 3 -6.72 17.28 -3.49
C ASP A 3 -6.39 17.75 -2.05
N LEU A 4 -5.31 18.52 -1.92
CA LEU A 4 -4.84 19.04 -0.63
C LEU A 4 -5.44 20.41 -0.29
N SER A 5 -6.19 21.05 -1.19
CA SER A 5 -6.79 22.37 -0.98
C SER A 5 -7.57 22.46 0.35
N PRO A 6 -8.41 21.47 0.73
CA PRO A 6 -9.11 21.52 2.01
C PRO A 6 -8.17 21.52 3.24
N LEU A 7 -7.03 20.83 3.15
CA LEU A 7 -6.03 20.82 4.22
C LEU A 7 -5.29 22.15 4.31
N LEU A 8 -5.00 22.77 3.16
CA LEU A 8 -4.33 24.07 3.11
C LEU A 8 -5.23 25.19 3.64
N GLU A 9 -6.53 25.14 3.35
CA GLU A 9 -7.54 26.09 3.86
C GLU A 9 -7.80 25.90 5.35
N SER A 10 -7.76 24.66 5.86
CA SER A 10 -8.01 24.35 7.27
C SER A 10 -6.99 23.36 7.85
N PRO A 11 -5.77 23.83 8.20
CA PRO A 11 -4.67 22.95 8.62
C PRO A 11 -4.93 22.13 9.89
N LYS A 12 -5.90 22.54 10.71
CA LYS A 12 -6.31 21.84 11.94
C LYS A 12 -7.45 20.84 11.71
N ALA A 13 -8.00 20.75 10.50
CA ALA A 13 -9.06 19.82 10.19
C ALA A 13 -8.56 18.37 10.38
N LYS A 14 -9.40 17.53 10.98
CA LYS A 14 -9.09 16.11 11.11
C LYS A 14 -9.22 15.45 9.74
N ARG A 15 -8.15 14.85 9.26
CA ARG A 15 -8.20 14.00 8.07
C ARG A 15 -9.01 12.75 8.38
N GLN A 16 -9.87 12.38 7.44
CA GLN A 16 -10.66 11.15 7.49
C GLN A 16 -10.10 10.07 6.57
N SER A 17 -9.29 10.45 5.58
CA SER A 17 -8.56 9.51 4.72
C SER A 17 -7.34 8.94 5.44
N PRO A 18 -6.99 7.66 5.17
CA PRO A 18 -5.72 7.10 5.61
C PRO A 18 -4.55 7.74 4.86
N ALA A 19 -3.33 7.61 5.41
CA ALA A 19 -2.13 7.98 4.67
C ALA A 19 -1.74 6.84 3.73
N MET A 20 -1.64 7.12 2.43
CA MET A 20 -1.24 6.14 1.41
C MET A 20 -0.02 6.61 0.63
N LEU A 21 0.89 5.67 0.36
CA LEU A 21 1.96 5.83 -0.61
C LEU A 21 1.86 4.70 -1.65
N VAL A 22 2.03 5.07 -2.92
CA VAL A 22 2.18 4.13 -4.02
C VAL A 22 3.58 4.26 -4.59
N HIS A 23 4.29 3.15 -4.67
CA HIS A 23 5.59 3.08 -5.32
C HIS A 23 5.41 2.40 -6.67
N THR A 24 5.45 3.17 -7.75
CA THR A 24 5.31 2.68 -9.13
C THR A 24 6.59 2.92 -9.93
N GLY A 25 7.73 2.81 -9.25
CA GLY A 25 9.05 3.11 -9.81
C GLY A 25 9.13 4.53 -10.37
N LYS A 26 9.29 4.65 -11.68
CA LYS A 26 9.30 5.94 -12.40
C LYS A 26 8.07 6.14 -13.32
N LEU A 27 7.04 5.31 -13.19
CA LEU A 27 5.82 5.41 -13.97
C LEU A 27 4.73 6.18 -13.20
N TYR A 28 3.98 7.03 -13.91
CA TYR A 28 2.98 7.92 -13.35
C TYR A 28 1.72 7.98 -14.22
N GLY A 29 0.58 8.29 -13.61
CA GLY A 29 -0.68 8.46 -14.33
C GLY A 29 -1.08 7.20 -15.10
N SER A 30 -1.53 7.35 -16.36
CA SER A 30 -1.94 6.24 -17.23
C SER A 30 -0.82 5.24 -17.51
N ALA A 31 0.46 5.62 -17.37
CA ALA A 31 1.58 4.67 -17.51
C ALA A 31 1.58 3.59 -16.42
N THR A 32 0.71 3.71 -15.41
CA THR A 32 0.53 2.72 -14.34
C THR A 32 -0.67 1.79 -14.56
N GLU A 33 -1.39 1.86 -15.68
CA GLU A 33 -2.55 0.98 -15.96
C GLU A 33 -2.22 -0.51 -15.94
N LYS A 34 -1.01 -0.87 -16.35
CA LYS A 34 -0.50 -2.23 -16.37
C LYS A 34 0.66 -2.33 -15.40
N ILE A 35 0.53 -3.20 -14.41
CA ILE A 35 1.64 -3.57 -13.54
C ILE A 35 2.64 -4.39 -14.39
N PRO A 36 3.92 -3.99 -14.46
CA PRO A 36 4.92 -4.77 -15.19
C PRO A 36 5.09 -6.18 -14.59
N THR A 37 5.48 -7.15 -15.41
CA THR A 37 5.71 -8.53 -14.95
C THR A 37 7.02 -8.64 -14.16
N ALA A 38 7.20 -9.75 -13.42
CA ALA A 38 8.35 -9.92 -12.52
C ALA A 38 9.71 -9.93 -13.23
N ASP A 39 9.74 -10.25 -14.52
CA ASP A 39 10.90 -10.22 -15.42
C ASP A 39 11.12 -8.86 -16.10
N ASP A 40 10.19 -7.92 -15.98
CA ASP A 40 10.29 -6.58 -16.53
C ASP A 40 11.03 -5.64 -15.54
N PRO A 41 12.17 -5.04 -15.94
CA PRO A 41 12.90 -4.08 -15.11
C PRO A 41 12.05 -2.87 -14.66
N ALA A 42 10.99 -2.51 -15.38
CA ALA A 42 10.09 -1.41 -15.02
C ALA A 42 9.30 -1.67 -13.72
N LEU A 43 9.19 -2.94 -13.29
CA LEU A 43 8.60 -3.29 -12.01
C LEU A 43 9.46 -2.80 -10.84
N TYR A 44 10.76 -2.60 -11.04
CA TYR A 44 11.70 -2.33 -9.97
C TYR A 44 12.29 -0.92 -10.05
N HIS A 45 12.63 -0.35 -8.89
CA HIS A 45 13.33 0.91 -8.81
C HIS A 45 14.34 0.94 -7.65
N GLY A 46 15.31 1.86 -7.74
CA GLY A 46 16.37 1.99 -6.75
C GLY A 46 17.19 0.69 -6.62
N PRO A 47 17.41 0.18 -5.40
CA PRO A 47 18.19 -1.03 -5.16
C PRO A 47 17.43 -2.34 -5.51
N GLY A 48 16.46 -2.30 -6.42
CA GLY A 48 15.63 -3.44 -6.81
C GLY A 48 14.33 -3.56 -6.03
N ILE A 49 13.76 -2.44 -5.56
CA ILE A 49 12.48 -2.44 -4.85
C ILE A 49 11.33 -2.54 -5.87
N PRO A 50 10.46 -3.55 -5.78
CA PRO A 50 9.35 -3.70 -6.72
C PRO A 50 8.26 -2.66 -6.45
N TRP A 51 7.27 -2.57 -7.34
CA TRP A 51 6.08 -1.79 -7.05
C TRP A 51 5.39 -2.29 -5.79
N TYR A 52 4.92 -1.36 -4.95
CA TYR A 52 4.17 -1.68 -3.76
C TYR A 52 3.17 -0.57 -3.41
N VAL A 53 2.17 -0.95 -2.60
CA VAL A 53 1.23 -0.02 -1.99
C VAL A 53 1.41 -0.08 -0.48
N MET A 54 1.46 1.09 0.15
CA MET A 54 1.57 1.26 1.59
C MET A 54 0.38 2.06 2.11
N LEU A 55 -0.25 1.59 3.19
CA LEU A 55 -1.32 2.28 3.89
C LEU A 55 -0.97 2.38 5.38
N ALA A 56 -1.00 3.58 5.94
CA ALA A 56 -0.91 3.81 7.37
C ALA A 56 -2.24 4.37 7.91
N GLU A 57 -2.80 3.70 8.92
CA GLU A 57 -4.01 4.14 9.60
C GLU A 57 -3.94 3.86 11.10
N GLY A 58 -4.08 4.92 11.90
CA GLY A 58 -3.90 4.84 13.35
C GLY A 58 -2.47 4.38 13.69
N ARG A 59 -2.36 3.24 14.37
CA ARG A 59 -1.07 2.66 14.80
C ARG A 59 -0.54 1.56 13.88
N TYR A 60 -1.25 1.24 12.80
CA TYR A 60 -0.91 0.12 11.93
C TYR A 60 -0.49 0.60 10.55
N LYS A 61 0.53 -0.07 10.02
CA LYS A 61 0.99 0.06 8.64
C LYS A 61 0.77 -1.26 7.93
N TYR A 62 0.23 -1.17 6.73
CA TYR A 62 0.03 -2.28 5.79
C TYR A 62 0.86 -2.02 4.53
N VAL A 63 1.57 -3.03 4.03
CA VAL A 63 2.30 -2.97 2.77
C VAL A 63 1.93 -4.18 1.92
N ARG A 64 1.73 -3.95 0.62
CA ARG A 64 1.47 -4.99 -0.37
C ARG A 64 2.40 -4.80 -1.56
N ASN A 65 3.30 -5.75 -1.75
CA ASN A 65 4.08 -5.86 -2.98
C ASN A 65 3.15 -6.21 -4.15
N LEU A 66 3.45 -5.69 -5.34
CA LEU A 66 2.70 -5.96 -6.57
C LEU A 66 3.38 -7.04 -7.43
N ILE A 67 4.07 -7.97 -6.77
CA ILE A 67 4.51 -9.25 -7.34
C ILE A 67 3.54 -10.34 -6.83
N GLU A 68 3.05 -11.18 -7.73
CA GLU A 68 2.19 -12.32 -7.35
C GLU A 68 2.93 -13.28 -6.43
N GLY A 69 2.29 -13.67 -5.33
CA GLY A 69 2.86 -14.60 -4.35
C GLY A 69 3.71 -13.95 -3.27
N GLU A 70 4.20 -12.71 -3.47
CA GLU A 70 4.97 -11.99 -2.47
C GLU A 70 4.14 -11.70 -1.21
N MET A 71 4.77 -11.89 -0.06
CA MET A 71 4.12 -11.77 1.23
C MET A 71 3.73 -10.31 1.49
N GLU A 72 2.50 -10.11 1.93
CA GLU A 72 2.09 -8.80 2.44
C GLU A 72 2.60 -8.57 3.87
N GLU A 73 2.64 -7.31 4.28
CA GLU A 73 3.24 -6.91 5.53
C GLU A 73 2.26 -6.13 6.39
N LEU A 74 2.34 -6.35 7.70
CA LEU A 74 1.55 -5.64 8.70
C LEU A 74 2.41 -5.33 9.92
N TYR A 75 2.52 -4.05 10.28
CA TYR A 75 3.32 -3.61 11.42
C TYR A 75 2.48 -2.82 12.41
N ASP A 76 2.81 -2.94 13.70
CA ASP A 76 2.25 -2.13 14.79
C ASP A 76 3.27 -1.05 15.17
N LEU A 77 3.14 0.14 14.59
CA LEU A 77 4.13 1.22 14.69
C LEU A 77 4.36 1.71 16.13
N ASN A 78 3.40 1.49 17.04
CA ASN A 78 3.57 1.87 18.44
C ASN A 78 4.37 0.83 19.24
N LYS A 79 4.33 -0.45 18.84
CA LYS A 79 5.06 -1.54 19.52
C LYS A 79 6.36 -1.92 18.82
N ASP A 80 6.43 -1.62 17.53
CA ASP A 80 7.49 -2.00 16.61
C ASP A 80 7.78 -0.83 15.67
N PRO A 81 8.31 0.30 16.21
CA PRO A 81 8.56 1.51 15.42
C PRO A 81 9.63 1.31 14.34
N GLU A 82 10.48 0.30 14.49
CA GLU A 82 11.50 -0.11 13.51
C GLU A 82 10.98 -1.15 12.50
N GLU A 83 9.70 -1.55 12.60
CA GLU A 83 9.02 -2.42 11.63
C GLU A 83 9.71 -3.78 11.44
N LEU A 84 10.29 -4.34 12.51
CA LEU A 84 11.08 -5.57 12.44
C LEU A 84 10.20 -6.83 12.49
N ASN A 85 8.93 -6.71 12.89
CA ASN A 85 8.07 -7.83 13.21
C ASN A 85 6.82 -7.88 12.34
N ASN A 86 6.93 -8.47 11.13
CA ASN A 86 5.76 -8.65 10.26
C ASN A 86 4.67 -9.50 10.97
N LEU A 87 3.49 -8.90 11.15
CA LEU A 87 2.33 -9.47 11.81
C LEU A 87 1.37 -10.18 10.83
N ALA A 88 1.59 -10.10 9.52
CA ALA A 88 0.66 -10.60 8.51
C ALA A 88 0.41 -12.12 8.64
N LEU A 89 1.44 -12.89 9.02
CA LEU A 89 1.34 -14.34 9.21
C LEU A 89 0.70 -14.76 10.54
N LYS A 90 0.44 -13.83 11.46
CA LYS A 90 -0.04 -14.15 12.81
C LYS A 90 -1.58 -14.21 12.79
N PRO A 91 -2.22 -15.38 13.03
CA PRO A 91 -3.67 -15.53 12.89
C PRO A 91 -4.50 -14.53 13.70
N ARG A 92 -4.01 -14.14 14.89
CA ARG A 92 -4.63 -13.11 15.75
C ARG A 92 -4.79 -11.74 15.07
N HIS A 93 -4.03 -11.47 14.02
CA HIS A 93 -4.07 -10.22 13.26
C HIS A 93 -4.82 -10.34 11.93
N ALA A 94 -5.36 -11.52 11.57
CA ALA A 94 -6.01 -11.76 10.28
C ALA A 94 -7.17 -10.81 9.99
N LYS A 95 -8.03 -10.53 10.99
CA LYS A 95 -9.13 -9.56 10.83
C LYS A 95 -8.63 -8.15 10.52
N ARG A 96 -7.52 -7.75 11.15
CA ARG A 96 -6.92 -6.43 10.94
C ARG A 96 -6.27 -6.32 9.57
N LEU A 97 -5.55 -7.36 9.17
CA LEU A 97 -4.95 -7.47 7.85
C LEU A 97 -6.00 -7.35 6.75
N ALA A 98 -7.08 -8.12 6.83
CA ALA A 98 -8.19 -8.05 5.89
C ALA A 98 -8.84 -6.66 5.84
N GLY A 99 -9.00 -6.01 7.00
CA GLY A 99 -9.54 -4.65 7.07
C GLY A 99 -8.66 -3.61 6.38
N LEU A 100 -7.35 -3.61 6.65
CA LEU A 100 -6.42 -2.67 6.04
C LEU A 100 -6.22 -2.93 4.54
N ARG A 101 -6.24 -4.20 4.11
CA ARG A 101 -6.24 -4.57 2.69
C ARG A 101 -7.46 -4.00 1.95
N ALA A 102 -8.65 -4.11 2.55
CA ALA A 102 -9.87 -3.53 1.99
C ALA A 102 -9.75 -2.00 1.88
N LYS A 103 -9.31 -1.34 2.95
CA LYS A 103 -9.09 0.12 2.97
C LYS A 103 -8.05 0.59 1.95
N ALA A 104 -6.97 -0.17 1.75
CA ALA A 104 -5.99 0.15 0.73
C ALA A 104 -6.62 0.10 -0.67
N THR A 105 -7.44 -0.91 -0.95
CA THR A 105 -8.14 -1.01 -2.24
C THR A 105 -9.15 0.13 -2.42
N GLU A 106 -9.90 0.47 -1.37
CA GLU A 106 -10.85 1.59 -1.37
C GLU A 106 -10.15 2.93 -1.62
N GLU A 107 -9.03 3.19 -0.96
CA GLU A 107 -8.27 4.42 -1.09
C GLU A 107 -7.63 4.56 -2.48
N LEU A 108 -7.12 3.47 -3.05
CA LEU A 108 -6.65 3.42 -4.44
C LEU A 108 -7.79 3.77 -5.43
N ARG A 109 -9.00 3.24 -5.20
CA ARG A 109 -10.17 3.58 -6.02
C ARG A 109 -10.57 5.05 -5.86
N ARG A 110 -10.64 5.56 -4.62
CA ARG A 110 -10.95 6.96 -4.32
C ARG A 110 -10.00 7.91 -5.03
N THR A 111 -8.71 7.56 -5.06
CA THR A 111 -7.65 8.36 -5.68
C THR A 111 -7.43 8.06 -7.16
N LYS A 112 -8.24 7.16 -7.74
CA LYS A 112 -8.26 6.75 -9.16
C LYS A 112 -6.93 6.17 -9.64
N ALA A 113 -6.30 5.32 -8.83
CA ALA A 113 -5.09 4.59 -9.21
C ALA A 113 -5.40 3.59 -10.35
N PRO A 114 -4.79 3.71 -11.53
CA PRO A 114 -5.17 2.92 -12.70
C PRO A 114 -4.97 1.40 -12.55
N PHE A 115 -3.98 0.95 -11.77
CA PHE A 115 -3.68 -0.47 -11.55
C PHE A 115 -4.58 -1.18 -10.52
N VAL A 116 -5.51 -0.47 -9.86
CA VAL A 116 -6.21 -1.01 -8.68
C VAL A 116 -6.97 -2.31 -8.94
N GLU A 117 -7.55 -2.47 -10.13
CA GLU A 117 -8.33 -3.65 -10.50
C GLU A 117 -7.47 -4.81 -11.04
N THR A 118 -6.17 -4.58 -11.29
CA THR A 118 -5.23 -5.56 -11.85
C THR A 118 -4.17 -6.00 -10.84
N MET A 119 -4.27 -5.56 -9.57
CA MET A 119 -3.31 -5.96 -8.54
C MET A 119 -3.28 -7.48 -8.31
N PRO A 120 -2.08 -8.08 -8.20
CA PRO A 120 -1.92 -9.53 -7.94
C PRO A 120 -2.51 -9.93 -6.59
N LYS A 121 -2.97 -11.16 -6.42
CA LYS A 121 -3.62 -11.56 -5.16
C LYS A 121 -2.66 -11.38 -3.96
N PRO A 122 -3.13 -10.83 -2.83
CA PRO A 122 -2.30 -10.70 -1.65
C PRO A 122 -1.98 -12.08 -1.08
N SER A 123 -0.73 -12.28 -0.68
CA SER A 123 -0.24 -13.55 -0.14
C SER A 123 0.12 -13.43 1.33
N THR A 124 -0.24 -14.45 2.10
CA THR A 124 0.26 -14.71 3.45
C THR A 124 0.96 -16.08 3.50
N LEU A 125 1.48 -16.54 2.37
CA LEU A 125 2.22 -17.78 2.27
C LEU A 125 3.69 -17.50 2.65
N LYS A 126 4.31 -18.47 3.31
CA LYS A 126 5.75 -18.47 3.61
C LYS A 126 6.54 -19.04 2.45
#